data_AF-A0A947W773-F1
#
_entry.id   AF-A0A947W773-F1
#
_cell.length_a   1.000
_cell.length_b   1.000
_cell.length_c   1.000
_cell.angle_alpha   90.00
_cell.angle_beta   90.00
_cell.angle_gamma   90.00
#
_symmetry.space_group_name_H-M   'P 1'
#
loop_
_entity.id
_entity.type
_entity.pdbx_description
1 polymer ?
#
loop_
_entity_poly.entity_id
_entity_poly.type
_entity_poly.pdbx_seq_one_letter_code
_entity_poly.pdbx_strand_id
1 'polypeptide(L)' 'PVTDGRLDLGPWQQVYYAEFDGMRKKRAIIKIIGE' A
#
# COMPACT_ATOMS: atom_id res chain seq x y z
N PRO A 1 1.84 -6.48 7.21
CA PRO A 1 2.90 -6.48 8.24
C PRO A 1 4.23 -5.99 7.64
N VAL A 2 5.14 -5.54 8.48
CA VAL A 2 6.54 -5.32 8.09
C VAL A 2 7.38 -6.30 8.91
N THR A 3 8.05 -7.23 8.24
CA THR A 3 8.90 -8.27 8.84
C THR A 3 10.29 -8.12 8.21
N ASP A 4 11.35 -8.04 9.03
CA ASP A 4 12.73 -7.79 8.56
C ASP A 4 12.86 -6.60 7.59
N GLY A 5 12.12 -5.53 7.85
CA GLY A 5 12.12 -4.32 7.02
C GLY A 5 11.40 -4.46 5.66
N ARG A 6 10.65 -5.54 5.44
CA ARG A 6 9.92 -5.80 4.18
C ARG A 6 8.43 -5.97 4.42
N LEU A 7 7.62 -5.52 3.47
CA LEU A 7 6.18 -5.80 3.47
C LEU A 7 5.99 -7.31 3.33
N ASP A 8 5.41 -7.90 4.37
CA ASP A 8 5.16 -9.33 4.46
C ASP A 8 3.89 -9.67 3.68
N LEU A 9 4.06 -9.81 2.36
CA LEU A 9 3.03 -10.18 1.40
C LEU A 9 3.25 -11.63 0.95
N GLY A 10 2.16 -12.40 0.90
CA GLY A 10 2.15 -13.73 0.29
C GLY A 10 2.36 -13.69 -1.23
N PRO A 11 2.57 -14.85 -1.86
CA PRO A 11 3.00 -14.95 -3.27
C PRO A 11 2.02 -14.34 -4.29
N TRP A 12 0.75 -14.18 -3.90
CA TRP A 12 -0.31 -13.64 -4.75
C TRP A 12 -0.93 -12.35 -4.19
N GLN A 13 -0.37 -11.79 -3.11
CA GLN A 13 -0.88 -10.57 -2.51
C GLN A 13 -0.24 -9.34 -3.16
N GLN A 14 -1.06 -8.35 -3.47
CA GLN A 14 -0.62 -7.12 -4.11
C GLN A 14 -1.46 -5.93 -3.64
N VAL A 15 -0.82 -4.78 -3.50
CA VAL A 15 -1.48 -3.52 -3.10
C VAL A 15 -1.85 -2.75 -4.37
N TYR A 16 -3.13 -2.42 -4.51
CA TYR A 16 -3.64 -1.64 -5.63
C TYR A 16 -4.18 -0.30 -5.15
N TYR A 17 -3.89 0.75 -5.91
CA TYR A 17 -4.68 1.97 -5.88
C TYR A 17 -5.83 1.82 -6.89
N ALA A 18 -6.99 1.37 -6.42
CA ALA A 18 -8.17 1.22 -7.25
C ALA A 18 -8.90 2.55 -7.38
N GLU A 19 -8.81 3.17 -8.55
CA GLU A 19 -9.45 4.44 -8.89
C GLU A 19 -10.64 4.21 -9.82
N PHE A 20 -11.74 4.95 -9.60
CA PHE A 20 -13.01 4.75 -10.29
C PHE A 20 -13.55 6.03 -10.95
N ASP A 21 -13.00 7.20 -10.63
CA ASP A 21 -13.48 8.51 -11.06
C ASP A 21 -12.27 9.45 -11.21
N GLY A 22 -11.55 9.28 -12.33
CA GLY A 22 -10.25 9.88 -12.59
C GLY A 22 -10.29 11.41 -12.78
N MET A 23 -9.44 11.92 -13.66
CA MET A 23 -9.40 13.35 -14.08
C MET A 23 -9.17 14.39 -12.95
N ARG A 24 -8.79 13.96 -11.74
CA ARG A 24 -8.41 14.85 -10.64
C ARG A 24 -7.27 14.28 -9.81
N LYS A 25 -6.48 15.17 -9.21
CA LYS A 25 -5.37 14.78 -8.32
C LYS A 25 -5.93 14.09 -7.08
N LYS A 26 -5.46 12.87 -6.82
CA LYS A 26 -5.75 12.08 -5.60
C LYS A 26 -4.45 11.55 -5.02
N ARG A 27 -4.47 11.21 -3.73
CA ARG A 27 -3.30 10.76 -2.97
C ARG A 27 -3.68 9.58 -2.10
N ALA A 28 -2.80 8.58 -2.04
CA ALA A 28 -2.80 7.56 -1.01
C ALA A 28 -1.76 7.94 0.05
N ILE A 29 -2.09 7.78 1.32
CA ILE A 29 -1.17 8.03 2.43
C ILE A 29 -0.76 6.67 3.00
N ILE A 30 0.55 6.46 3.13
CA ILE A 30 1.12 5.29 3.78
C ILE A 30 1.80 5.78 5.06
N LYS A 31 1.49 5.14 6.18
CA LYS A 31 2.11 5.42 7.47
C LYS A 31 2.56 4.11 8.10
N ILE A 32 3.81 4.08 8.54
CA ILE A 32 4.42 2.94 9.21
C ILE A 32 4.73 3.38 10.64
N ILE A 33 4.39 2.53 11.61
CA ILE A 33 4.71 2.70 13.02
C ILE A 33 5.19 1.33 13.51
N GLY A 34 6.29 1.31 14.23
CA GLY A 34 6.95 0.12 14.77
C GLY A 34 8.23 0.55 15.49
N GLU A 35 8.87 -0.37 16.21
CA GLU A 35 10.24 -0.21 16.71
C GLU A 35 11.27 -0.55 15.63
#